data_AF-A0A7X1HSA9-F1
#
_entry.id   AF-A0A7X1HSA9-F1
#
_cell.length_a   1.000
_cell.length_b   1.000
_cell.length_c   1.000
_cell.angle_alpha   90.00
_cell.angle_beta   90.00
_cell.angle_gamma   90.00
#
_symmetry.space_group_name_H-M   'P 1'
#
loop_
_entity.id
_entity.type
_entity.pdbx_description
1 polymer ?
#
loop_
_entity_poly.entity_id
_entity_poly.type
_entity_poly.pdbx_seq_one_letter_code
_entity_poly.pdbx_strand_id
1 'polypeptide(L)'
;MSSIQLCAAHQATSGFDGDAIVQYMRTDFITLQEHLSVHEAREHFISQLASDDIPGQVFVVAGKKLRGSLSVKSYSGKRISTSLSAT
;
A
#
# COMPACT_ATOMS: atom_id res chain seq x y z
N MET A 1 -38.06 20.15 12.82
CA MET A 1 -36.74 20.40 13.43
C MET A 1 -35.77 19.37 12.86
N SER A 2 -34.75 19.80 12.13
CA SER A 2 -33.79 18.91 11.47
C SER A 2 -32.72 18.50 12.49
N SER A 3 -32.64 17.22 12.83
CA SER A 3 -31.60 16.67 13.70
C SER A 3 -30.40 16.30 12.84
N ILE A 4 -29.33 17.08 12.94
CA ILE A 4 -28.02 16.69 12.39
C ILE A 4 -27.52 15.57 13.30
N GLN A 5 -27.60 14.32 12.83
CA GLN A 5 -26.86 13.24 13.45
C GLN A 5 -25.37 13.48 13.19
N LEU A 6 -24.70 14.03 14.20
CA LEU A 6 -23.25 13.95 14.33
C LEU A 6 -22.89 12.47 14.33
N CYS A 7 -22.48 11.94 13.17
CA CYS A 7 -21.79 10.66 13.10
C CYS A 7 -20.63 10.74 14.08
N ALA A 8 -20.61 9.86 15.08
CA ALA A 8 -19.52 9.76 16.02
C ALA A 8 -18.25 9.44 15.23
N ALA A 9 -17.48 10.48 14.93
CA ALA A 9 -16.12 10.33 14.46
C ALA A 9 -15.36 9.66 15.61
N HIS A 10 -15.14 8.36 15.40
CA HIS A 10 -14.08 7.52 15.95
C HIS A 10 -13.51 7.97 17.30
N GLN A 11 -13.81 7.19 18.35
CA GLN A 11 -13.13 7.28 19.64
C GLN A 11 -11.62 7.35 19.42
N ALA A 12 -11.02 8.50 19.73
CA ALA A 12 -9.58 8.63 19.83
C ALA A 12 -9.12 7.69 20.95
N THR A 13 -8.51 6.58 20.57
CA THR A 13 -7.78 5.74 21.51
C THR A 13 -6.66 6.61 22.11
N SER A 14 -6.79 6.90 23.40
CA SER A 14 -5.95 7.83 24.17
C SER A 14 -4.56 7.23 24.47
N GLY A 15 -3.86 6.79 23.42
CA GLY A 15 -2.59 6.08 23.53
C GLY A 15 -1.62 6.34 22.38
N PHE A 16 -1.85 7.35 21.54
CA PHE A 16 -0.93 7.70 20.46
C PHE A 16 -0.40 9.13 20.64
N ASP A 17 0.78 9.17 21.23
CA ASP A 17 1.68 10.31 21.30
C ASP A 17 2.14 10.67 19.87
N GLY A 18 1.51 11.66 19.26
CA GLY A 18 2.06 12.40 18.11
C GLY A 18 1.70 11.95 16.70
N ASP A 19 1.06 10.79 16.47
CA ASP A 19 0.94 10.25 15.10
C ASP A 19 -0.45 9.67 14.80
N ALA A 20 -1.49 10.49 14.96
CA ALA A 20 -2.88 10.11 14.68
C ALA A 20 -3.09 9.51 13.27
N ILE A 21 -2.21 9.83 12.31
CA ILE A 21 -2.22 9.29 10.95
C ILE A 21 -1.93 7.78 10.94
N VAL A 22 -1.10 7.27 11.86
CA VAL A 22 -0.73 5.85 11.95
C VAL A 22 -1.95 4.97 12.19
N GLN A 23 -2.98 5.47 12.89
CA GLN A 23 -4.25 4.74 13.10
C GLN A 23 -5.05 4.55 11.80
N TYR A 24 -4.78 5.38 10.78
CA TYR A 24 -5.39 5.26 9.45
C TYR A 24 -4.51 4.49 8.45
N MET A 25 -3.25 4.18 8.80
CA MET A 25 -2.33 3.47 7.92
C MET A 25 -2.42 1.96 8.14
N ARG A 26 -2.63 1.21 7.05
CA ARG A 26 -2.41 -0.24 7.09
C ARG A 26 -0.91 -0.54 7.12
N THR A 27 -0.52 -1.61 7.80
CA THR A 27 0.88 -2.08 7.92
C THR A 27 1.18 -3.31 7.08
N ASP A 28 0.19 -3.83 6.36
CA ASP A 28 0.27 -5.01 5.49
C ASP A 28 0.62 -4.66 4.04
N PHE A 29 1.28 -3.53 3.83
CA PHE A 29 1.75 -3.13 2.51
C PHE A 29 2.94 -3.98 2.06
N ILE A 30 3.00 -4.28 0.77
CA ILE A 30 4.13 -4.99 0.18
C ILE A 30 5.22 -3.98 -0.20
N THR A 31 6.48 -4.32 0.13
CA THR A 31 7.64 -3.53 -0.26
C THR A 31 8.61 -4.33 -1.13
N LEU A 32 9.26 -3.65 -2.06
CA LEU A 32 10.30 -4.18 -2.93
C LEU A 32 11.54 -3.30 -2.84
N GLN A 33 12.73 -3.90 -2.93
CA GLN A 33 13.99 -3.14 -2.95
C GLN A 33 14.18 -2.42 -4.28
N GLU A 34 14.85 -1.26 -4.26
CA GLU A 34 15.10 -0.46 -5.46
C GLU A 34 15.99 -1.15 -6.51
N HIS A 35 16.80 -2.11 -6.08
CA HIS A 35 17.77 -2.83 -6.92
C HIS A 35 17.34 -4.28 -7.20
N LEU A 36 16.11 -4.47 -7.66
CA LEU A 36 15.63 -5.78 -8.13
C LEU A 36 15.35 -5.74 -9.63
N SER A 37 15.74 -6.80 -10.33
CA SER A 37 15.22 -7.05 -11.66
C SER A 37 13.71 -7.31 -11.60
N VAL A 38 13.02 -7.19 -12.74
CA VAL A 38 11.57 -7.45 -12.83
C VAL A 38 11.24 -8.88 -12.38
N HIS A 39 12.10 -9.84 -12.68
CA HIS A 39 11.91 -11.23 -12.29
C HIS A 39 11.99 -11.39 -10.77
N GLU A 40 13.05 -10.87 -10.15
CA GLU A 40 13.23 -10.91 -8.69
C GLU A 40 12.10 -10.16 -7.98
N ALA A 41 11.75 -8.97 -8.47
CA ALA A 41 10.63 -8.19 -7.94
C ALA A 41 9.31 -8.98 -7.94
N ARG A 42 9.05 -9.76 -8.99
CA ARG A 42 7.87 -10.64 -9.07
C ARG A 42 7.93 -11.76 -8.04
N GLU A 43 9.06 -12.45 -7.90
CA GLU A 43 9.20 -13.52 -6.90
C GLU A 43 9.07 -12.98 -5.47
N HIS A 44 9.71 -11.84 -5.18
CA HIS A 44 9.58 -11.14 -3.91
C HIS A 44 8.14 -10.69 -3.64
N PHE A 45 7.44 -10.21 -4.65
CA PHE A 45 6.03 -9.84 -4.53
C PHE A 45 5.17 -11.06 -4.19
N ILE A 46 5.30 -12.16 -4.93
CA ILE A 46 4.53 -13.40 -4.70
C ILE A 46 4.81 -13.97 -3.31
N SER A 47 6.07 -13.95 -2.87
CA SER A 47 6.46 -14.46 -1.55
C SER A 47 5.85 -13.69 -0.37
N GLN A 48 5.46 -12.43 -0.58
CA GLN A 48 4.86 -11.56 0.44
C GLN A 48 3.32 -11.57 0.40
N LEU A 49 2.69 -12.21 -0.60
CA LEU A 49 1.24 -12.31 -0.68
C LEU A 49 0.72 -13.25 0.43
N ALA A 50 -0.14 -12.71 1.30
CA ALA A 50 -0.68 -13.42 2.46
C ALA A 50 -1.92 -14.29 2.14
N SER A 51 -2.02 -14.85 0.93
CA SER A 51 -3.22 -15.39 0.24
C SER A 51 -3.88 -14.36 -0.70
N ASP A 52 -4.87 -14.78 -1.49
CA ASP A 52 -5.45 -14.19 -2.73
C ASP A 52 -5.77 -12.68 -2.77
N ASP A 53 -5.51 -11.93 -1.70
CA ASP A 53 -5.58 -10.47 -1.66
C ASP A 53 -4.39 -9.85 -2.40
N ILE A 54 -4.66 -9.35 -3.60
CA ILE A 54 -3.67 -8.66 -4.42
C ILE A 54 -3.69 -7.17 -4.05
N PRO A 55 -2.62 -6.62 -3.45
CA PRO A 55 -2.60 -5.21 -3.08
C PRO A 55 -2.65 -4.34 -4.34
N GLY A 56 -3.43 -3.26 -4.32
CA GLY A 56 -3.50 -2.33 -5.45
C GLY A 56 -2.21 -1.54 -5.68
N GLN A 57 -1.32 -1.48 -4.68
CA GLN A 57 -0.07 -0.74 -4.74
C GLN A 57 1.05 -1.48 -4.00
N VAL A 58 2.25 -1.42 -4.57
CA VAL A 58 3.49 -1.95 -4.01
C VAL A 58 4.48 -0.80 -3.88
N PHE A 59 5.20 -0.72 -2.78
CA PHE A 59 6.14 0.37 -2.53
C PHE A 59 7.58 -0.04 -2.84
N VAL A 60 8.33 0.84 -3.50
CA VAL A 60 9.75 0.64 -3.76
C VAL A 60 10.54 1.38 -2.69
N VAL A 61 11.45 0.67 -2.01
CA VAL A 61 12.22 1.20 -0.89
C VAL A 61 13.72 1.01 -1.07
N ALA A 62 14.49 1.90 -0.46
CA ALA A 62 15.94 1.81 -0.30
C ALA A 62 16.25 1.87 1.21
N GLY A 63 16.42 0.70 1.83
CA GLY A 63 16.46 0.60 3.29
C GLY A 63 15.13 1.08 3.90
N LYS A 64 15.17 2.16 4.69
CA LYS A 64 13.99 2.77 5.35
C LYS A 64 13.35 3.91 4.56
N LYS A 65 13.86 4.23 3.37
CA LYS A 65 13.39 5.37 2.56
C LYS A 65 12.47 4.89 1.45
N LEU A 66 11.31 5.52 1.33
CA LEU A 66 10.41 5.34 0.18
C LEU A 66 11.02 6.00 -1.06
N ARG A 67 11.06 5.27 -2.17
CA ARG A 67 11.59 5.74 -3.45
C ARG A 67 10.51 5.93 -4.50
N GLY A 68 9.45 5.13 -4.43
CA GLY A 68 8.34 5.21 -5.36
C GLY A 68 7.30 4.14 -5.07
N SER A 69 6.35 4.01 -5.99
CA SER A 69 5.29 3.02 -5.91
C SER A 69 5.00 2.43 -7.27
N LEU A 70 4.61 1.17 -7.30
CA LEU A 70 4.15 0.45 -8.47
C LEU A 70 2.66 0.13 -8.25
N SER A 71 1.83 0.50 -9.21
CA SER A 71 0.42 0.09 -9.20
C SER A 71 0.29 -1.32 -9.73
N VAL A 72 -0.43 -2.16 -8.99
CA VAL A 72 -0.76 -3.51 -9.44
C VAL A 72 -2.11 -3.44 -10.13
N LYS A 73 -2.13 -3.71 -11.43
CA LYS A 73 -3.40 -3.93 -12.13
C LYS A 73 -3.81 -5.38 -11.93
N SER A 74 -4.94 -5.59 -11.26
CA SER A 74 -5.61 -6.89 -11.30
C SER A 74 -6.04 -7.14 -12.75
N TYR A 75 -5.44 -8.15 -13.38
CA TYR A 75 -5.77 -8.51 -14.76
C TYR A 75 -7.09 -9.26 -14.76
N SER A 76 -8.21 -8.54 -14.88
CA SER A 76 -9.43 -9.12 -15.45
C SER A 76 -9.21 -9.32 -16.96
N GLY A 77 -8.29 -10.21 -17.32
CA GLY A 77 -7.94 -10.54 -18.70
C GLY A 77 -7.13 -9.45 -19.43
N LYS A 78 -6.03 -9.88 -20.07
CA LYS A 78 -5.22 -9.17 -21.09
C LYS A 78 -4.09 -8.27 -20.60
N ARG A 79 -2.88 -8.85 -20.71
CA ARG A 79 -1.53 -8.29 -20.90
C ARG A 79 -1.04 -7.19 -19.94
N ILE A 80 0.02 -7.55 -19.24
CA ILE A 80 0.81 -6.72 -18.33
C ILE A 80 1.48 -5.58 -19.10
N SER A 81 0.99 -4.36 -18.91
CA SER A 81 1.59 -3.11 -19.38
C SER A 81 2.08 -2.35 -18.16
N THR A 82 3.38 -2.47 -17.85
CA THR A 82 4.05 -1.66 -16.83
C THR A 82 4.27 -0.25 -17.37
N SER A 83 3.53 0.74 -16.88
CA SER A 83 3.84 2.16 -17.09
C SER A 83 4.61 2.68 -15.87
N LEU A 84 5.92 2.88 -16.01
CA LEU A 84 6.72 3.67 -15.07
C LEU A 84 6.48 5.16 -15.37
N SER A 85 5.84 5.89 -14.46
CA SER A 85 5.89 7.35 -14.44
C SER A 85 6.96 7.77 -13.45
N ALA A 86 8.05 8.36 -13.96
CA ALA A 86 8.98 9.16 -13.18
C ALA A 86 8.59 10.63 -13.34
N THR A 87 8.50 11.37 -12.23
CA THR A 87 8.44 12.84 -12.24
C THR A 87 9.85 13.38 -12.00
#